data_AF-A0A4R5E5R2-F1
#
_entry.id   AF-A0A4R5E5R2-F1
#
_cell.length_a   1.000
_cell.length_b   1.000
_cell.length_c   1.000
_cell.angle_alpha   90.00
_cell.angle_beta   90.00
_cell.angle_gamma   90.00
#
_symmetry.space_group_name_H-M   'P 1'
#
loop_
_entity.id
_entity.type
_entity.pdbx_description
1 polymer ?
#
loop_
_entity_poly.entity_id
_entity_poly.type
_entity_poly.pdbx_seq_one_letter_code
_entity_poly.pdbx_strand_id
1 'polypeptide(L)'
;MTEPLSLRACRRGHVIHYPAVLDERANEEGQEVAFCSACECGTVYFVVVDPGDGARVLLSGGRDLQERFEAQAWPGRIHSDHEGTFFYRLVPHPLDITLFLKA
;
A
#
# COMPACT_ATOMS: atom_id res chain seq x y z
N MET A 1 0.60 19.17 9.30
CA MET A 1 1.11 18.77 7.98
C MET A 1 1.97 17.56 8.23
N THR A 2 1.54 16.39 7.79
CA THR A 2 2.29 15.16 8.02
C THR A 2 3.13 14.93 6.77
N GLU A 3 4.45 14.94 6.92
CA GLU A 3 5.39 14.78 5.81
C GLU A 3 5.24 13.38 5.18
N PRO A 4 5.39 13.22 3.85
CA PRO A 4 5.28 11.92 3.21
C PRO A 4 6.35 10.96 3.75
N LEU A 5 5.95 9.72 4.02
CA LEU A 5 6.85 8.65 4.41
C LEU A 5 7.46 7.98 3.18
N SER A 6 8.64 7.40 3.38
CA SER A 6 9.39 6.75 2.33
C SER A 6 9.77 5.33 2.71
N LEU A 7 9.51 4.37 1.82
CA LEU A 7 9.88 2.97 1.98
C LEU A 7 10.78 2.53 0.84
N ARG A 8 11.86 1.81 1.15
CA ARG A 8 12.73 1.24 0.11
C ARG A 8 12.02 0.08 -0.59
N ALA A 9 11.71 0.28 -1.87
CA ALA A 9 10.98 -0.69 -2.69
C ALA A 9 11.85 -1.86 -3.16
N CYS A 10 13.12 -1.58 -3.49
CA CYS A 10 14.03 -2.60 -3.99
C CYS A 10 15.50 -2.35 -3.65
N ARG A 11 16.33 -3.37 -3.89
CA ARG A 11 17.78 -3.29 -3.67
C ARG A 11 18.49 -2.32 -4.61
N ARG A 12 17.89 -1.97 -5.76
CA ARG A 12 18.44 -0.99 -6.72
C ARG A 12 18.26 0.47 -6.28
N GLY A 13 17.60 0.71 -5.14
CA GLY A 13 17.48 2.05 -4.55
C GLY A 13 16.17 2.77 -4.86
N HIS A 14 15.20 2.12 -5.51
CA HIS A 14 13.88 2.73 -5.69
C HIS A 14 13.17 2.92 -4.35
N VAL A 15 12.55 4.09 -4.19
CA VAL A 15 11.84 4.51 -2.98
C VAL A 15 10.38 4.74 -3.34
N ILE A 16 9.47 4.22 -2.53
CA ILE A 16 8.03 4.49 -2.60
C ILE A 16 7.74 5.60 -1.60
N HIS A 17 7.16 6.68 -2.09
CA HIS A 17 6.63 7.75 -1.26
C HIS A 17 5.14 7.53 -1.06
N TYR A 18 4.66 7.67 0.17
CA TYR A 18 3.25 7.54 0.50
C TYR A 18 2.87 8.48 1.65
N PRO A 19 1.59 8.90 1.74
CA PRO A 19 1.16 9.84 2.77
C PRO A 19 1.26 9.22 4.17
N ALA A 20 1.89 9.91 5.13
CA ALA A 20 2.01 9.46 6.51
C ALA A 20 0.68 9.21 7.22
N VAL A 21 -0.39 9.87 6.76
CA VAL A 21 -1.75 9.65 7.26
C VAL A 21 -2.21 8.20 7.07
N LEU A 22 -1.61 7.41 6.18
CA LEU A 22 -1.95 5.99 6.05
C LEU A 22 -1.57 5.19 7.31
N ASP A 23 -0.44 5.50 7.96
CA ASP A 23 -0.07 4.89 9.24
C ASP A 23 -1.05 5.30 10.34
N GLU A 24 -1.42 6.59 10.39
CA GLU A 24 -2.45 7.09 11.31
C GLU A 24 -3.78 6.34 11.10
N ARG A 25 -4.20 6.16 9.84
CA ARG A 25 -5.43 5.41 9.50
C ARG A 25 -5.35 3.94 9.88
N ALA A 26 -4.24 3.26 9.61
CA ALA A 26 -4.05 1.87 10.00
C ALA A 26 -4.18 1.73 11.54
N ASN A 27 -3.58 2.67 12.29
CA ASN A 27 -3.64 2.70 13.74
C ASN A 27 -5.05 3.01 14.29
N GLU A 28 -5.74 4.00 13.72
CA GLU A 28 -7.09 4.41 14.13
C GLU A 28 -8.12 3.31 13.91
N GLU A 29 -8.07 2.65 12.75
CA GLU A 29 -9.00 1.59 12.37
C GLU A 29 -8.63 0.24 12.99
N GLY A 30 -7.38 0.09 13.47
CA GLY A 30 -6.85 -1.20 13.93
C GLY A 30 -6.80 -2.25 12.81
N GLN A 31 -6.68 -1.80 11.56
CA GLN A 31 -6.72 -2.62 10.36
C GLN A 31 -5.52 -2.34 9.45
N GLU A 32 -5.04 -3.37 8.76
CA GLU A 32 -4.02 -3.18 7.73
C GLU A 32 -4.57 -2.33 6.58
N VAL A 33 -3.74 -1.41 6.09
CA VAL A 33 -3.99 -0.63 4.88
C VAL A 33 -3.11 -1.16 3.76
N ALA A 34 -3.65 -1.32 2.57
CA ALA A 34 -2.90 -1.82 1.42
C ALA A 34 -3.00 -0.88 0.21
N PHE A 35 -1.91 -0.75 -0.53
CA PHE A 35 -1.89 -0.02 -1.79
C PHE A 35 -0.84 -0.61 -2.75
N CYS A 36 -0.96 -0.26 -4.02
CA CYS A 36 0.07 -0.56 -5.01
C CYS A 36 0.78 0.71 -5.44
N SER A 37 2.08 0.60 -5.66
CA SER A 37 2.91 1.68 -6.18
C SER A 37 3.71 1.18 -7.38
N ALA A 38 3.55 1.84 -8.52
CA ALA A 38 4.34 1.57 -9.71
C ALA A 38 5.62 2.39 -9.69
N CYS A 39 6.76 1.74 -9.95
CA CYS A 39 8.04 2.40 -10.12
C CYS A 39 8.31 2.68 -11.60
N GLU A 40 9.13 3.69 -11.88
CA GLU A 40 9.56 4.07 -13.23
C GLU A 40 10.24 2.93 -14.00
N CYS A 41 10.79 1.93 -13.30
CA CYS A 41 11.35 0.73 -13.93
C CYS A 41 10.28 -0.29 -14.39
N GLY A 42 8.99 0.03 -14.25
CA GLY A 42 7.86 -0.82 -14.65
C GLY A 42 7.46 -1.88 -13.61
N THR A 43 8.16 -1.96 -12.48
CA THR A 43 7.79 -2.87 -11.37
C THR A 43 6.68 -2.26 -10.54
N VAL A 44 5.65 -3.05 -10.25
CA VAL A 44 4.60 -2.72 -9.29
C VAL A 44 4.94 -3.36 -7.96
N TYR A 45 4.81 -2.60 -6.87
CA TYR A 45 4.99 -3.06 -5.51
C TYR A 45 3.65 -3.07 -4.79
N PHE A 46 3.35 -4.17 -4.13
CA PHE A 46 2.25 -4.27 -3.18
C PHE A 46 2.77 -3.94 -1.79
N VAL A 47 2.22 -2.88 -1.21
CA VAL A 47 2.62 -2.33 0.08
C VAL A 47 1.47 -2.51 1.06
N VAL A 48 1.82 -2.95 2.27
CA VAL A 48 0.91 -3.04 3.41
C VAL A 48 1.45 -2.17 4.53
N VAL A 49 0.56 -1.41 5.17
CA VAL A 49 0.81 -0.62 6.37
C VAL A 49 0.10 -1.32 7.52
N ASP A 50 0.89 -1.85 8.43
CA ASP A 50 0.40 -2.55 9.61
C ASP A 50 0.18 -1.57 10.77
N PRO A 51 -0.91 -1.71 11.54
CA PRO A 51 -1.11 -0.93 12.76
C PRO A 51 0.06 -1.17 13.74
N GLY A 52 0.73 -0.12 14.15
CA GLY A 52 1.85 -0.13 15.10
C GLY A 52 3.23 -0.46 14.53
N ASP A 53 3.30 -1.12 13.37
CA ASP A 53 4.56 -1.57 12.75
C ASP A 53 4.95 -0.76 11.50
N GLY A 54 3.99 -0.07 10.88
CA GLY A 54 4.20 0.79 9.71
C GLY A 54 4.26 0.02 8.39
N ALA A 55 4.80 0.65 7.35
CA ALA A 55 4.74 0.12 5.98
C ALA A 55 5.84 -0.90 5.63
N ARG A 56 5.44 -1.94 4.88
CA ARG A 56 6.33 -2.94 4.28
C ARG A 56 5.90 -3.33 2.86
N VAL A 57 6.87 -3.66 2.02
CA VAL A 57 6.62 -4.26 0.70
C VAL A 57 6.47 -5.76 0.89
N LEU A 58 5.34 -6.33 0.49
CA LEU A 58 5.08 -7.77 0.61
C LEU A 58 5.27 -8.53 -0.71
N LEU A 59 5.02 -7.88 -1.84
CA LEU A 59 5.15 -8.50 -3.16
C LEU A 59 5.58 -7.47 -4.19
N SER A 60 6.31 -7.91 -5.20
CA SER A 60 6.67 -7.11 -6.37
C SER A 60 6.34 -7.90 -7.63
N GLY A 61 5.80 -7.23 -8.64
CA GLY A 61 5.38 -7.85 -9.89
C GLY A 61 5.26 -6.84 -11.02
N GLY A 62 4.37 -7.12 -11.97
CA GLY A 62 4.04 -6.23 -13.08
C GLY A 62 2.61 -5.72 -12.98
N ARG A 63 2.06 -5.38 -14.15
CA ARG A 63 0.67 -4.92 -14.29
C ARG A 63 -0.35 -5.93 -13.77
N ASP A 64 -0.07 -7.23 -13.88
CA ASP A 64 -0.92 -8.30 -13.35
C ASP A 64 -1.15 -8.17 -11.84
N LEU A 65 -0.13 -7.73 -11.09
CA LEU A 65 -0.24 -7.49 -9.65
C LEU A 65 -1.19 -6.34 -9.34
N GLN A 66 -1.09 -5.25 -10.11
CA GLN A 66 -1.99 -4.11 -10.00
C GLN A 66 -3.44 -4.53 -10.28
N GLU A 67 -3.67 -5.28 -11.36
CA GLU A 67 -5.01 -5.75 -11.75
C GLU A 67 -5.61 -6.67 -10.70
N ARG A 68 -4.81 -7.58 -10.11
CA ARG A 68 -5.23 -8.43 -9.00
C ARG A 68 -5.60 -7.64 -7.75
N PHE A 69 -4.85 -6.58 -7.44
CA PHE A 69 -5.15 -5.69 -6.31
C PHE A 69 -6.44 -4.90 -6.55
N GLU A 70 -6.63 -4.39 -7.76
CA GLU A 70 -7.85 -3.67 -8.15
C GLU A 70 -9.09 -4.56 -8.15
N ALA A 71 -8.93 -5.86 -8.44
CA ALA A 71 -10.00 -6.86 -8.35
C ALA A 71 -10.39 -7.23 -6.91
N GLN A 72 -9.63 -6.81 -5.89
CA GLN A 72 -10.00 -7.09 -4.50
C GLN A 72 -11.30 -6.38 -4.11
N ALA A 73 -12.17 -7.12 -3.40
CA ALA A 73 -13.41 -6.57 -2.84
C ALA A 73 -13.17 -5.76 -1.56
N TRP A 74 -11.92 -5.55 -1.16
CA TRP A 74 -11.54 -4.77 0.01
C TRP A 74 -12.03 -3.32 -0.10
N PRO A 75 -12.57 -2.72 0.97
CA PRO A 75 -13.07 -1.35 0.95
C PRO A 75 -12.02 -0.36 0.42
N GLY A 76 -12.31 0.24 -0.73
CA GLY A 76 -11.51 1.32 -1.29
C GLY A 76 -11.68 2.62 -0.51
N ARG A 77 -10.59 3.36 -0.36
CA ARG A 77 -10.54 4.68 0.26
C ARG A 77 -9.63 5.58 -0.54
N ILE A 78 -9.88 6.88 -0.40
CA ILE A 78 -9.13 7.91 -1.07
C ILE A 78 -8.68 8.91 -0.01
N HIS A 79 -7.38 9.15 0.06
CA HIS A 79 -6.82 10.31 0.72
C HIS A 79 -6.60 11.41 -0.31
N SER A 80 -6.84 12.67 0.04
CA SER A 80 -6.59 13.80 -0.85
C SER A 80 -6.08 14.98 -0.05
N ASP A 81 -4.97 15.55 -0.51
CA ASP A 81 -4.35 16.73 0.05
C ASP A 81 -3.79 17.64 -1.06
N HIS A 82 -2.90 18.55 -0.69
CA HIS A 82 -2.28 19.51 -1.61
C HIS A 82 -1.22 18.87 -2.53
N GLU A 83 -0.70 17.68 -2.18
CA GLU A 83 0.25 16.93 -3.00
C GLU A 83 -0.45 16.01 -4.00
N GLY A 84 -1.71 15.68 -3.73
CA GLY A 84 -2.60 15.05 -4.70
C GLY A 84 -3.60 14.09 -4.07
N THR A 85 -4.01 13.11 -4.87
CA THR A 85 -4.96 12.07 -4.48
C THR A 85 -4.26 10.72 -4.40
N PHE A 86 -4.44 10.01 -3.29
CA PHE A 86 -3.86 8.71 -3.03
C PHE A 86 -4.95 7.66 -2.78
N PHE A 87 -4.95 6.59 -3.57
CA PHE A 87 -5.89 5.47 -3.41
C PHE A 87 -5.27 4.36 -2.57
N TYR A 88 -6.04 3.86 -1.61
CA TYR A 88 -5.67 2.71 -0.78
C TYR A 88 -6.90 1.87 -0.47
N ARG A 89 -6.69 0.66 0.04
CA ARG A 89 -7.74 -0.24 0.48
C ARG A 89 -7.55 -0.61 1.94
N LEU A 90 -8.64 -0.69 2.69
CA LEU A 90 -8.64 -1.27 4.03
C LEU A 90 -8.74 -2.78 3.89
N VAL A 91 -7.84 -3.52 4.53
CA VAL A 91 -7.87 -4.98 4.53
C VAL A 91 -8.84 -5.43 5.62
N PRO A 92 -9.96 -6.10 5.28
CA PRO A 92 -10.97 -6.47 6.27
C PRO A 92 -10.47 -7.47 7.30
N HIS A 93 -9.67 -8.45 6.87
CA HIS A 93 -9.13 -9.50 7.73
C HIS A 93 -7.65 -9.77 7.42
N PRO A 94 -6.78 -10.00 8.43
CA PRO A 94 -5.35 -10.30 8.20
C PRO A 94 -5.06 -11.51 7.30
N LEU A 95 -6.03 -12.43 7.16
CA LEU A 95 -5.90 -13.60 6.30
C LEU A 95 -6.04 -13.22 4.82
N ASP A 96 -6.70 -12.10 4.50
CA ASP A 96 -6.94 -11.66 3.14
C ASP A 96 -5.62 -11.29 2.45
N ILE A 97 -4.67 -10.67 3.16
CA ILE A 97 -3.31 -10.46 2.63
C ILE A 97 -2.66 -11.80 2.29
N THR A 98 -2.76 -12.78 3.18
CA THR A 98 -2.15 -14.10 2.96
C THR A 98 -2.77 -14.81 1.74
N LEU A 99 -4.09 -14.68 1.55
CA LEU A 99 -4.78 -15.23 0.38
C LEU A 99 -4.38 -14.49 -0.90
N PHE A 100 -4.29 -13.16 -0.84
CA PHE A 100 -3.85 -12.33 -1.96
C PHE A 100 -2.45 -12.72 -2.44
N LEU A 101 -1.52 -12.97 -1.50
CA LEU A 101 -0.14 -13.35 -1.82
C LEU A 101 0.00 -14.75 -2.42
N LYS A 102 -1.01 -15.61 -2.29
CA LYS A 102 -1.03 -16.99 -2.82
C LYS A 102 -1.70 -17.13 -4.19
N ALA A 103 -2.52 -16.15 -4.58
CA ALA A 103 -3.15 -16.09 -5.89
C ALA A 103 -2.11 -15.86 -7.00
#